data_AF-A0A0B0DAT1-F1
#
_entry.id   AF-A0A0B0DAT1-F1
#
_cell.length_a   1.000
_cell.length_b   1.000
_cell.length_c   1.000
_cell.angle_alpha   90.00
_cell.angle_beta   90.00
_cell.angle_gamma   90.00
#
_symmetry.space_group_name_H-M   'P 1'
#
loop_
_entity.id
_entity.type
_entity.pdbx_description
1 polymer ?
#
loop_
_entity_poly.entity_id
_entity_poly.type
_entity_poly.pdbx_seq_one_letter_code
_entity_poly.pdbx_strand_id
1 'polypeptide(L)'
;MRNDHRKVNELRTVTIETDYVKHPEGSVLISFGDTKVICNASVEDRVPPFLRGQGKGWITAEYAMLPRATEQRNIRESSKGKVSGRTMEIQRLI
;
A
#
# COMPACT_ATOMS: atom_id res chain seq x y z
N MET A 1 -0.90 2.55 -30.93
CA MET A 1 -1.87 3.39 -30.20
C MET A 1 -2.17 2.70 -28.87
N ARG A 2 -2.18 3.40 -27.74
CA ARG A 2 -2.51 2.78 -26.44
C ARG A 2 -4.02 2.49 -26.37
N ASN A 3 -4.43 1.44 -25.66
CA ASN A 3 -5.84 1.02 -25.54
C ASN A 3 -6.73 2.07 -24.85
N ASP A 4 -6.12 2.97 -24.07
CA ASP A 4 -6.78 4.07 -23.36
C ASP A 4 -6.57 5.43 -24.03
N HIS A 5 -6.11 5.43 -25.29
CA HIS A 5 -5.91 6.62 -26.13
C HIS A 5 -4.97 7.70 -25.55
N ARG A 6 -4.24 7.41 -24.49
CA ARG A 6 -3.25 8.33 -23.91
C ARG A 6 -2.00 8.44 -24.78
N LYS A 7 -1.26 9.54 -24.64
CA LYS A 7 0.08 9.69 -25.23
C LYS A 7 1.09 8.76 -24.53
N VAL A 8 2.24 8.54 -25.18
CA VAL A 8 3.32 7.69 -24.63
C VAL A 8 3.86 8.25 -23.30
N ASN A 9 3.94 9.58 -23.19
CA ASN A 9 4.43 10.31 -22.04
C ASN A 9 3.32 10.85 -21.11
N GLU A 10 2.07 10.41 -21.31
CA GLU A 10 0.94 10.84 -20.50
C GLU A 10 0.67 9.81 -19.40
N LEU A 11 0.54 10.28 -18.16
CA LEU A 11 0.16 9.46 -17.00
C LEU A 11 -1.34 9.09 -17.07
N ARG A 12 -1.77 8.11 -16.27
CA ARG A 12 -3.20 7.87 -16.04
C ARG A 12 -3.76 9.00 -15.18
N THR A 13 -5.08 9.20 -15.19
CA THR A 13 -5.74 10.12 -14.25
C THR A 13 -5.39 9.74 -12.82
N VAL A 14 -4.88 10.72 -12.06
CA VAL A 14 -4.53 10.53 -10.65
C VAL A 14 -5.55 11.26 -9.79
N THR A 15 -6.10 10.56 -8.80
CA THR A 15 -6.93 11.18 -7.75
C THR A 15 -6.39 10.81 -6.38
N ILE A 16 -6.45 11.76 -5.46
CA ILE A 16 -6.03 11.59 -4.06
C ILE A 16 -7.18 12.10 -3.21
N GLU A 17 -7.83 11.19 -2.49
CA GLU A 17 -8.89 11.49 -1.55
C GLU A 17 -8.31 11.33 -0.13
N THR A 18 -8.21 12.44 0.60
CA THR A 18 -7.72 12.46 1.98
C THR A 18 -8.85 12.11 2.95
N ASP A 19 -8.47 11.71 4.17
CA ASP A 19 -9.40 11.40 5.27
C ASP A 19 -10.38 10.27 4.94
N TYR A 20 -9.94 9.31 4.11
CA TYR A 20 -10.79 8.25 3.57
C TYR A 20 -11.28 7.25 4.63
N VAL A 21 -10.39 6.80 5.53
CA VAL A 21 -10.74 5.97 6.68
C VAL A 21 -10.67 6.82 7.95
N LYS A 22 -11.72 6.73 8.78
CA LYS A 22 -11.91 7.56 9.98
C LYS A 22 -10.88 7.33 11.11
N HIS A 23 -10.33 6.12 11.22
CA HIS A 23 -9.61 5.68 12.43
C HIS A 23 -8.10 5.96 12.44
N PRO A 24 -7.35 5.75 11.33
CA PRO A 24 -5.92 6.05 11.30
C PRO A 24 -5.64 7.54 11.47
N GLU A 25 -4.48 7.91 12.04
CA GLU A 25 -4.05 9.31 12.14
C GLU A 25 -3.88 9.97 10.76
N GLY A 26 -3.56 9.19 9.73
CA GLY A 26 -3.60 9.61 8.34
C GLY A 26 -4.20 8.54 7.43
N SER A 27 -5.11 8.92 6.55
CA SER A 27 -5.72 7.99 5.60
C SER A 27 -5.93 8.64 4.24
N VAL A 28 -5.57 7.91 3.18
CA VAL A 28 -5.71 8.35 1.79
C VAL A 28 -6.21 7.20 0.92
N LEU A 29 -7.17 7.46 0.04
CA LEU A 29 -7.43 6.64 -1.14
C LEU A 29 -6.76 7.29 -2.36
N ILE A 30 -5.74 6.64 -2.90
CA ILE A 30 -5.07 7.08 -4.12
C ILE A 30 -5.47 6.21 -5.30
N SER A 31 -5.78 6.84 -6.44
CA SER A 31 -6.13 6.14 -7.69
C SER A 31 -5.26 6.58 -8.85
N PHE A 32 -4.79 5.63 -9.66
CA PHE A 32 -4.08 5.84 -10.93
C PHE A 32 -4.86 5.11 -12.03
N GLY A 33 -5.86 5.77 -12.62
CA GLY A 33 -6.91 5.10 -13.39
C GLY A 33 -7.60 4.04 -12.52
N ASP A 34 -7.63 2.79 -12.99
CA ASP A 34 -8.30 1.69 -12.28
C ASP A 34 -7.49 1.13 -11.09
N THR A 35 -6.21 1.48 -10.97
CA THR A 35 -5.41 1.08 -9.81
C THR A 35 -5.81 1.92 -8.61
N LYS A 36 -6.42 1.32 -7.60
CA LYS A 36 -6.84 1.99 -6.35
C LYS A 36 -6.12 1.38 -5.16
N VAL A 37 -5.58 2.23 -4.29
CA VAL A 37 -4.83 1.82 -3.09
C VAL A 37 -5.30 2.66 -1.90
N ILE A 38 -5.65 2.00 -0.80
CA ILE A 38 -5.87 2.66 0.48
C ILE A 38 -4.52 2.67 1.21
N CYS A 39 -4.06 3.87 1.57
CA CYS A 39 -2.83 4.10 2.33
C CYS A 39 -3.22 4.67 3.69
N ASN A 40 -2.90 3.95 4.76
CA ASN A 40 -3.15 4.38 6.14
C ASN A 40 -1.82 4.53 6.87
N ALA A 41 -1.69 5.61 7.63
CA ALA A 41 -0.59 5.85 8.56
C ALA A 41 -1.10 5.73 9.99
N SER A 42 -0.39 4.96 10.80
CA SER A 42 -0.67 4.80 12.22
C SER A 42 0.56 5.13 13.06
N VAL A 43 0.35 5.79 14.20
CA VAL A 43 1.42 6.18 15.12
C VAL A 43 1.40 5.27 16.34
N GLU A 44 2.52 4.62 16.64
CA GLU A 44 2.72 3.86 17.87
C GLU A 44 3.91 4.44 18.63
N ASP A 45 3.76 4.64 19.95
CA ASP A 45 4.86 5.06 20.83
C ASP A 45 5.77 3.88 21.19
N ARG A 46 6.38 3.29 20.16
CA ARG A 46 7.28 2.14 20.26
C ARG A 46 8.25 2.13 19.09
N VAL A 47 9.46 1.63 19.35
CA VAL A 47 10.47 1.37 18.33
C VAL A 47 10.93 -0.09 18.35
N PRO A 48 11.45 -0.62 17.22
CA PRO A 48 12.10 -1.93 17.19
C PRO A 48 13.22 -2.06 18.23
N PRO A 49 13.53 -3.29 18.72
CA PRO A 49 14.52 -3.50 19.77
C PRO A 49 15.89 -2.88 19.50
N PHE A 50 16.33 -2.86 18.25
CA PHE A 50 17.63 -2.32 17.84
C PHE A 50 17.71 -0.78 17.85
N LEU A 51 16.58 -0.06 18.06
CA LEU A 51 16.52 1.41 18.18
C LEU A 51 16.20 1.91 19.59
N ARG A 52 15.96 1.00 20.55
CA ARG A 52 15.62 1.38 21.92
C ARG A 52 16.71 2.25 22.56
N GLY A 53 16.29 3.34 23.21
CA GLY A 53 17.20 4.27 23.91
C GLY A 53 18.02 5.19 22.99
N GLN A 54 17.86 5.12 21.66
CA GLN A 54 18.64 5.95 20.73
C GLN A 54 18.00 7.30 20.38
N GLY A 55 16.77 7.57 20.84
CA GLY A 55 16.03 8.80 20.52
C GLY A 55 15.69 8.95 19.03
N LYS A 56 15.66 7.85 18.26
CA LYS A 56 15.33 7.83 16.83
C LYS A 56 13.96 7.21 16.59
N GLY A 57 13.22 7.75 15.63
CA GLY A 57 11.96 7.17 15.13
C GLY A 57 12.19 6.03 14.15
N TRP A 58 11.09 5.35 13.78
CA TRP A 58 11.10 4.27 12.80
C TRP A 58 9.85 4.34 11.92
N ILE A 59 9.99 3.98 10.64
CA ILE A 59 8.88 3.82 9.69
C ILE A 59 8.98 2.41 9.12
N THR A 60 7.85 1.73 9.02
CA THR A 60 7.70 0.42 8.38
C THR A 60 6.41 0.39 7.60
N ALA A 61 6.32 -0.49 6.61
CA ALA A 61 5.12 -0.65 5.79
C ALA A 61 4.64 -2.10 5.74
N GLU A 62 3.32 -2.25 5.64
CA GLU A 62 2.66 -3.48 5.28
C GLU A 62 1.93 -3.30 3.94
N TYR A 63 1.93 -4.34 3.12
CA TYR A 63 1.27 -4.33 1.83
C TYR A 63 0.42 -5.58 1.71
N ALA A 64 -0.82 -5.41 1.26
CA ALA A 64 -1.69 -6.54 0.95
C ALA A 64 -2.54 -6.22 -0.27
N MET A 65 -2.75 -7.25 -1.09
CA MET A 65 -3.68 -7.19 -2.21
C MET A 65 -4.93 -8.01 -1.87
N LEU A 66 -6.10 -7.36 -1.92
CA LEU A 66 -7.37 -8.07 -1.68
C LEU A 66 -7.55 -9.20 -2.72
N PRO A 67 -8.15 -10.35 -2.35
CA PRO A 67 -8.33 -11.50 -3.24
C PRO A 67 -8.94 -11.20 -4.62
N ARG A 68 -9.78 -10.16 -4.73
CA ARG A 68 -10.45 -9.75 -5.97
C ARG A 68 -10.01 -8.37 -6.48
N ALA A 69 -8.82 -7.92 -6.11
CA ALA A 69 -8.25 -6.69 -6.68
C ALA A 69 -7.73 -6.89 -8.13
N THR A 70 -7.53 -8.15 -8.55
CA THR A 70 -7.10 -8.52 -9.90
C THR A 70 -8.22 -9.23 -10.68
N GLU A 71 -8.09 -9.26 -12.01
CA GLU A 71 -9.03 -9.91 -12.93
C GLU A 71 -9.27 -11.39 -12.60
N GLN A 72 -8.24 -12.09 -12.14
CA GLN A 72 -8.34 -13.43 -11.55
C GLN A 72 -8.25 -13.35 -10.02
N ARG A 73 -8.98 -14.23 -9.33
CA ARG A 73 -9.02 -14.21 -7.87
C ARG A 73 -7.72 -14.79 -7.31
N ASN A 74 -7.04 -14.01 -6.48
CA ASN A 74 -5.90 -14.47 -5.70
C ASN A 74 -6.35 -15.11 -4.38
N ILE A 75 -5.69 -16.18 -3.97
CA ILE A 75 -5.90 -16.77 -2.65
C ILE A 75 -5.29 -15.84 -1.59
N ARG A 76 -6.03 -15.58 -0.51
CA ARG A 76 -5.57 -14.76 0.61
C ARG A 76 -4.30 -15.37 1.22
N GLU A 77 -3.28 -14.55 1.48
CA GLU A 77 -1.99 -15.02 2.02
C GLU A 77 -2.14 -15.69 3.39
N SER A 78 -3.06 -15.22 4.23
CA SER A 78 -3.39 -15.87 5.51
C SER A 78 -3.89 -17.31 5.31
N SER A 79 -4.64 -17.60 4.25
CA SER A 79 -5.09 -18.95 3.91
C SER A 79 -3.97 -19.85 3.39
N LYS A 80 -2.89 -19.26 2.85
CA LYS A 80 -1.68 -19.99 2.43
C LYS A 80 -0.71 -20.24 3.59
N GLY A 81 -0.90 -19.57 4.74
CA GLY A 81 0.00 -19.63 5.90
C GLY A 81 1.35 -18.96 5.69
N LYS A 82 1.56 -18.28 4.56
CA LYS A 82 2.80 -17.56 4.26
C LYS A 82 2.57 -16.36 3.36
N VAL A 83 3.34 -15.31 3.63
CA VAL A 83 3.42 -14.10 2.80
C VAL A 83 4.18 -14.45 1.51
N SER A 84 3.75 -13.91 0.37
CA SER A 84 4.43 -14.12 -0.91
C SER A 84 5.73 -13.30 -1.00
N GLY A 85 6.69 -13.76 -1.82
CA GLY A 85 7.94 -13.04 -2.04
C GLY A 85 7.73 -11.61 -2.58
N ARG A 86 6.73 -11.43 -3.47
CA ARG A 86 6.36 -10.11 -4.01
C ARG A 86 5.84 -9.17 -2.92
N THR A 87 5.01 -9.67 -2.00
CA THR A 87 4.53 -8.87 -0.87
C THR A 87 5.69 -8.43 0.02
N MET A 88 6.63 -9.34 0.35
CA MET A 88 7.82 -8.99 1.13
C MET A 88 8.70 -7.95 0.43
N GLU A 89 8.86 -8.07 -0.89
CA GLU A 89 9.63 -7.12 -1.69
C GLU A 89 9.00 -5.73 -1.67
N ILE A 90 7.69 -5.64 -1.93
CA ILE A 90 6.96 -4.36 -1.93
C ILE A 90 6.98 -3.71 -0.53
N GLN A 91 6.80 -4.47 0.54
CA GLN A 91 6.88 -3.94 1.92
C GLN A 91 8.23 -3.34 2.27
N ARG A 92 9.32 -3.83 1.68
CA ARG A 92 10.67 -3.31 1.89
C ARG A 92 11.00 -2.12 0.99
N LEU A 93 10.26 -1.99 -0.12
CA LEU A 93 10.41 -0.90 -1.07
C LEU A 93 9.66 0.35 -0.60
N ILE A 94 8.47 0.18 -0.01
CA ILE A 94 7.72 1.23 0.65
C ILE A 94 8.46 1.66 1.91
#